data_AF-A0A3N1XUL9-F1
#
_entry.id   AF-A0A3N1XUL9-F1
#
_cell.length_a   1.000
_cell.length_b   1.000
_cell.length_c   1.000
_cell.angle_alpha   90.00
_cell.angle_beta   90.00
_cell.angle_gamma   90.00
#
_symmetry.space_group_name_H-M   'P 1'
#
loop_
_entity.id
_entity.type
_entity.pdbx_description
1 polymer ?
#
loop_
_entity_poly.entity_id
_entity_poly.type
_entity_poly.pdbx_seq_one_letter_code
_entity_poly.pdbx_strand_id
1 'polypeptide(L)'
;MSDPYPPQNPYGQQPGPYGQQPGPYGQQPGPYGQQPGPYGQQPTGPRQPPLWAPWYGIPFVQAFPRFWKKYVRFDGRASQSEFWFWALWYVIGSAATGLVGGFFNVLPFVDDASNGLSGLWALACALGFIALTVRRLHDVNLSGYFAFFFLIPPLGVLFSLIVGLMGSNPQGQRYDEPHRG
;
A
#
# COMPACT_ATOMS: atom_id res chain seq x y z
N MET A 1 41.95 47.91 -29.11
CA MET A 1 40.61 47.76 -29.70
C MET A 1 40.07 46.42 -29.22
N SER A 2 39.12 46.48 -28.30
CA SER A 2 38.18 45.43 -27.84
C SER A 2 37.36 44.90 -29.03
N ASP A 3 36.85 43.66 -29.13
CA ASP A 3 36.32 42.68 -28.16
C ASP A 3 36.74 41.23 -28.53
N PRO A 4 36.56 40.24 -27.64
CA PRO A 4 35.36 39.39 -27.79
C PRO A 4 34.77 38.90 -26.44
N TYR A 5 33.45 39.00 -26.27
CA TYR A 5 32.70 38.18 -25.30
C TYR A 5 32.13 36.93 -25.97
N PRO A 6 32.01 35.83 -25.22
CA PRO A 6 30.75 35.07 -25.15
C PRO A 6 30.24 34.90 -23.69
N PRO A 7 29.00 34.40 -23.48
CA PRO A 7 28.11 34.84 -22.40
C PRO A 7 28.29 34.15 -21.03
N GLN A 8 27.79 34.82 -20.00
CA GLN A 8 27.56 34.31 -18.64
C GLN A 8 26.52 33.18 -18.63
N ASN A 9 26.80 32.09 -17.90
CA ASN A 9 25.79 31.18 -17.35
C ASN A 9 25.77 31.34 -15.81
N PRO A 10 24.61 31.58 -15.15
CA PRO A 10 24.57 32.03 -13.75
C PRO A 10 24.34 30.91 -12.70
N TYR A 11 24.56 29.64 -13.02
CA TYR A 11 24.41 28.54 -12.06
C TYR A 11 25.70 27.73 -11.92
N GLY A 12 26.60 28.19 -11.05
CA GLY A 12 27.69 27.38 -10.55
C GLY A 12 27.20 26.43 -9.45
N GLN A 13 27.52 25.14 -9.55
CA GLN A 13 27.67 24.27 -8.39
C GLN A 13 28.97 23.46 -8.54
N GLN A 14 29.79 23.53 -7.49
CA GLN A 14 31.12 22.95 -7.36
C GLN A 14 31.12 21.41 -7.34
N PRO A 15 32.21 20.74 -7.78
CA PRO A 15 32.43 19.31 -7.58
C PRO A 15 32.98 19.02 -6.16
N GLY A 16 32.37 18.06 -5.46
CA GLY A 16 32.86 17.57 -4.16
C GLY A 16 33.96 16.49 -4.29
N PRO A 17 34.86 16.35 -3.30
CA PRO A 17 36.17 15.73 -3.48
C PRO A 17 36.26 14.30 -2.91
N TYR A 18 36.93 13.39 -3.65
CA TYR A 18 37.66 12.16 -3.23
C TYR A 18 36.94 11.21 -2.21
N GLY A 19 36.51 10.00 -2.55
CA GLY A 19 37.32 8.87 -3.04
C GLY A 19 37.79 8.00 -1.86
N GLN A 20 37.18 6.82 -1.63
CA GLN A 20 37.80 5.72 -0.87
C GLN A 20 37.49 4.35 -1.49
N GLN A 21 38.56 3.58 -1.68
CA GLN A 21 38.67 2.24 -2.28
C GLN A 21 38.21 1.10 -1.33
N PRO A 22 38.04 -0.15 -1.83
CA PRO A 22 37.23 -1.19 -1.18
C PRO A 22 37.99 -2.07 -0.17
N GLY A 23 37.33 -2.43 0.93
CA GLY A 23 37.76 -3.47 1.87
C GLY A 23 37.23 -4.86 1.47
N PRO A 24 37.97 -5.96 1.74
CA PRO A 24 37.61 -7.30 1.32
C PRO A 24 36.58 -7.93 2.27
N TYR A 25 35.82 -8.90 1.76
CA TYR A 25 34.78 -9.69 2.45
C TYR A 25 33.36 -9.06 2.47
N GLY A 26 32.66 -9.23 1.33
CA GLY A 26 31.22 -9.42 1.16
C GLY A 26 30.23 -8.72 2.10
N GLN A 27 29.80 -7.51 1.73
CA GLN A 27 28.54 -6.97 2.23
C GLN A 27 27.36 -7.49 1.40
N GLN A 28 26.44 -8.15 2.08
CA GLN A 28 25.19 -8.67 1.54
C GLN A 28 24.20 -7.49 1.35
N PRO A 29 23.69 -7.20 0.12
CA PRO A 29 22.79 -6.08 -0.09
C PRO A 29 21.39 -6.36 0.47
N GLY A 30 20.98 -5.65 1.52
CA GLY A 30 19.58 -5.52 1.91
C GLY A 30 18.85 -4.59 0.93
N PRO A 31 17.72 -4.99 0.29
CA PRO A 31 17.22 -4.25 -0.84
C PRO A 31 16.07 -3.29 -0.48
N TYR A 32 16.21 -2.06 -0.96
CA TYR A 32 15.23 -0.96 -1.09
C TYR A 32 15.11 0.06 0.06
N GLY A 33 15.96 1.09 -0.03
CA GLY A 33 15.51 2.49 -0.01
C GLY A 33 15.32 3.14 1.36
N GLN A 34 16.42 3.40 2.07
CA GLN A 34 16.40 4.45 3.09
C GLN A 34 16.23 5.81 2.42
N GLN A 35 15.10 6.47 2.68
CA GLN A 35 14.97 7.91 2.49
C GLN A 35 14.58 8.50 3.86
N PRO A 36 15.54 9.09 4.61
CA PRO A 36 15.23 9.67 5.91
C PRO A 36 14.54 11.03 5.73
N GLY A 37 13.24 11.09 6.08
CA GLY A 37 12.52 12.36 6.27
C GLY A 37 12.78 12.94 7.67
N PRO A 38 12.85 14.28 7.83
CA PRO A 38 13.44 14.92 9.02
C PRO A 38 12.47 15.13 10.20
N TYR A 39 11.47 14.27 10.42
CA TYR A 39 10.50 14.47 11.51
C TYR A 39 10.28 13.20 12.35
N GLY A 40 10.57 13.31 13.64
CA GLY A 40 10.07 12.43 14.72
C GLY A 40 10.87 11.15 14.98
N GLN A 41 11.63 11.15 16.08
CA GLN A 41 12.15 9.92 16.69
C GLN A 41 11.09 9.22 17.56
N GLN A 42 11.29 7.89 17.77
CA GLN A 42 10.79 6.98 18.84
C GLN A 42 9.45 6.22 18.64
N PRO A 43 9.23 5.02 19.26
CA PRO A 43 10.14 4.03 19.87
C PRO A 43 9.99 2.58 19.28
N THR A 44 10.89 1.69 19.71
CA THR A 44 11.16 0.29 19.32
C THR A 44 10.00 -0.58 18.79
N GLY A 45 10.05 -0.87 17.49
CA GLY A 45 9.25 -1.80 16.69
C GLY A 45 9.58 -1.55 15.20
N PRO A 46 9.21 -2.40 14.23
CA PRO A 46 9.32 -2.01 12.81
C PRO A 46 8.62 -0.66 12.65
N ARG A 47 9.39 0.38 12.29
CA ARG A 47 8.96 1.78 12.35
C ARG A 47 7.66 1.92 11.56
N GLN A 48 6.55 2.18 12.24
CA GLN A 48 5.23 2.33 11.61
C GLN A 48 5.31 3.50 10.62
N PRO A 49 5.22 3.25 9.29
CA PRO A 49 5.25 4.33 8.34
C PRO A 49 3.92 5.09 8.40
N PRO A 50 3.90 6.38 8.03
CA PRO A 50 2.68 7.17 8.01
C PRO A 50 1.63 6.53 7.09
N LEU A 51 0.35 6.92 7.23
CA LEU A 51 -0.75 6.23 6.56
C LEU A 51 -0.71 6.35 5.03
N TRP A 52 -0.22 7.47 4.50
CA TRP A 52 -0.04 7.68 3.06
C TRP A 52 1.06 6.80 2.46
N ALA A 53 2.03 6.37 3.28
CA ALA A 53 3.15 5.55 2.84
C ALA A 53 2.81 4.03 2.90
N PRO A 54 3.39 3.23 1.98
CA PRO A 54 3.24 1.78 2.01
C PRO A 54 4.06 1.19 3.17
N TRP A 55 3.50 0.19 3.85
CA TRP A 55 4.25 -0.54 4.87
C TRP A 55 4.75 -1.87 4.32
N TYR A 56 5.97 -1.87 3.80
CA TYR A 56 6.64 -3.08 3.34
C TYR A 56 6.93 -4.02 4.52
N GLY A 57 6.49 -5.27 4.43
CA GLY A 57 6.71 -6.26 5.49
C GLY A 57 5.90 -6.03 6.76
N ILE A 58 4.73 -5.38 6.64
CA ILE A 58 3.83 -5.20 7.78
C ILE A 58 3.51 -6.55 8.46
N PRO A 59 3.50 -6.65 9.81
CA PRO A 59 3.06 -7.87 10.47
C PRO A 59 1.58 -8.17 10.19
N PHE A 60 1.23 -9.45 10.04
CA PHE A 60 -0.13 -9.92 9.73
C PHE A 60 -1.23 -9.27 10.60
N VAL A 61 -1.00 -9.23 11.91
CA VAL A 61 -1.96 -8.66 12.88
C VAL A 61 -2.11 -7.15 12.70
N GLN A 62 -1.05 -6.45 12.31
CA GLN A 62 -1.05 -5.00 12.16
C GLN A 62 -1.69 -4.54 10.85
N ALA A 63 -1.82 -5.43 9.85
CA ALA A 63 -2.51 -5.14 8.61
C ALA A 63 -4.01 -4.85 8.82
N PHE A 64 -4.67 -5.54 9.74
CA PHE A 64 -6.08 -5.33 10.04
C PHE A 64 -6.42 -3.90 10.51
N PRO A 65 -5.85 -3.38 11.62
CA PRO A 65 -6.16 -2.03 12.06
C PRO A 65 -5.66 -0.97 11.06
N ARG A 66 -4.58 -1.24 10.33
CA ARG A 66 -4.09 -0.31 9.30
C ARG A 66 -5.02 -0.22 8.10
N PHE A 67 -5.65 -1.32 7.70
CA PHE A 67 -6.67 -1.32 6.66
C PHE A 67 -7.83 -0.39 7.03
N TRP A 68 -8.39 -0.55 8.23
CA TRP A 68 -9.51 0.27 8.69
C TRP A 68 -9.15 1.75 8.82
N LYS A 69 -7.92 2.08 9.23
CA LYS A 69 -7.41 3.46 9.22
C LYS A 69 -7.32 4.06 7.81
N LYS A 70 -7.17 3.24 6.77
CA LYS A 70 -7.09 3.65 5.36
C LYS A 70 -8.31 3.20 4.55
N TYR A 71 -9.44 2.97 5.20
CA TYR A 71 -10.60 2.29 4.62
C TYR A 71 -11.15 2.99 3.37
N VAL A 72 -11.47 4.29 3.45
CA VAL A 72 -11.94 5.11 2.30
C VAL A 72 -10.86 6.11 1.87
N ARG A 73 -9.59 5.70 1.92
CA ARG A 73 -8.47 6.50 1.39
C ARG A 73 -7.97 5.89 0.09
N PHE A 74 -8.13 6.66 -0.98
CA PHE A 74 -7.68 6.31 -2.33
C PHE A 74 -6.32 6.91 -2.67
N ASP A 75 -5.85 7.85 -1.87
CA ASP A 75 -4.52 8.44 -1.94
C ASP A 75 -3.44 7.54 -1.31
N GLY A 76 -2.17 7.78 -1.68
CA GLY A 76 -1.03 7.04 -1.16
C GLY A 76 -0.86 5.65 -1.79
N ARG A 77 -0.06 4.83 -1.12
CA ARG A 77 0.36 3.52 -1.62
C ARG A 77 0.10 2.39 -0.62
N ALA A 78 0.00 1.18 -1.16
CA ALA A 78 -0.10 -0.05 -0.38
C ALA A 78 0.94 -1.07 -0.85
N SER A 79 1.67 -1.65 0.10
CA SER A 79 2.63 -2.72 -0.19
C SER A 79 1.95 -4.03 -0.55
N GLN A 80 2.70 -4.99 -1.12
CA GLN A 80 2.19 -6.35 -1.35
C GLN A 80 1.70 -7.00 -0.07
N SER A 81 2.43 -6.86 1.04
CA SER A 81 2.04 -7.44 2.32
C SER A 81 0.75 -6.82 2.88
N GLU A 82 0.54 -5.51 2.72
CA GLU A 82 -0.74 -4.88 3.11
C GLU A 82 -1.90 -5.43 2.28
N PHE A 83 -1.69 -5.66 0.98
CA PHE A 83 -2.69 -6.22 0.07
C PHE A 83 -3.07 -7.66 0.44
N TRP A 84 -2.07 -8.54 0.57
CA TRP A 84 -2.30 -9.96 0.81
C TRP A 84 -2.80 -10.26 2.22
N PHE A 85 -2.31 -9.56 3.25
CA PHE A 85 -2.83 -9.78 4.60
C PHE A 85 -4.27 -9.33 4.75
N TRP A 86 -4.69 -8.26 4.06
CA TRP A 86 -6.10 -7.94 4.00
C TRP A 86 -6.92 -9.01 3.29
N ALA A 87 -6.43 -9.55 2.16
CA ALA A 87 -7.09 -10.67 1.48
C ALA A 87 -7.27 -11.89 2.42
N LEU A 88 -6.27 -12.22 3.23
CA LEU A 88 -6.37 -13.28 4.23
C LEU A 88 -7.38 -12.94 5.34
N TRP A 89 -7.38 -11.71 5.86
CA TRP A 89 -8.37 -11.26 6.84
C TRP A 89 -9.80 -11.31 6.30
N TYR A 90 -10.00 -11.02 5.01
CA TYR A 90 -11.29 -11.18 4.35
C TYR A 90 -11.73 -12.64 4.28
N VAL A 91 -10.83 -13.58 3.97
CA VAL A 91 -11.14 -15.02 3.98
C VAL A 91 -11.52 -15.47 5.40
N ILE A 92 -10.76 -15.05 6.42
CA ILE A 92 -11.05 -15.36 7.83
C ILE A 92 -12.40 -14.78 8.25
N GLY A 93 -12.66 -13.50 7.93
CA GLY A 93 -13.92 -12.83 8.23
C GLY A 93 -15.10 -13.51 7.53
N SER A 94 -14.94 -13.90 6.27
CA SER A 94 -15.99 -14.61 5.51
C SER A 94 -16.29 -15.99 6.10
N ALA A 95 -15.26 -16.76 6.49
CA ALA A 95 -15.44 -18.04 7.17
C ALA A 95 -16.15 -17.85 8.54
N ALA A 96 -15.75 -16.85 9.32
CA ALA A 96 -16.40 -16.52 10.59
C ALA A 96 -17.89 -16.16 10.40
N THR A 97 -18.21 -15.30 9.42
CA THR A 97 -19.59 -14.93 9.09
C THR A 97 -20.39 -16.15 8.62
N GLY A 98 -19.79 -17.06 7.85
CA GLY A 98 -20.43 -18.30 7.42
C GLY A 98 -20.76 -19.25 8.58
N LEU A 99 -19.86 -19.40 9.55
CA LEU A 99 -20.11 -20.20 10.76
C LEU A 99 -21.18 -19.58 11.65
N VAL A 100 -21.14 -18.27 11.85
CA VAL A 100 -22.13 -17.53 12.64
C VAL A 100 -23.50 -17.58 11.97
N GLY A 101 -23.56 -17.32 10.66
CA GLY A 101 -24.77 -17.46 9.86
C GLY A 101 -25.34 -18.87 9.92
N GLY A 102 -24.50 -19.89 9.74
CA GLY A 102 -24.89 -21.30 9.88
C GLY A 102 -25.46 -21.64 11.26
N PHE A 103 -24.88 -21.09 12.34
CA PHE A 103 -25.40 -21.25 13.70
C PHE A 103 -26.78 -20.59 13.89
N PHE A 104 -26.96 -19.36 13.40
CA PHE A 104 -28.24 -18.66 13.51
C PHE A 104 -29.35 -19.31 12.67
N ASN A 105 -29.04 -19.94 11.54
CA ASN A 105 -30.00 -20.71 10.73
C ASN A 105 -30.58 -21.94 11.46
N VAL A 106 -29.93 -22.43 12.52
CA VAL A 106 -30.43 -23.55 13.36
C VAL A 106 -31.43 -23.06 14.41
N LEU A 107 -31.48 -21.76 14.70
CA LEU A 107 -32.42 -21.17 15.65
C LEU A 107 -33.74 -20.81 14.95
N PRO A 108 -34.86 -21.51 15.21
CA PRO A 108 -36.11 -21.36 14.46
C PRO A 108 -36.86 -20.04 14.68
N PHE A 109 -36.25 -19.07 15.36
CA PHE A 109 -36.83 -17.76 15.70
C PHE A 109 -36.02 -16.59 15.13
N VAL A 110 -34.95 -16.87 14.38
CA VAL A 110 -34.06 -15.85 13.79
C VAL A 110 -34.23 -15.89 12.29
N ASP A 111 -35.22 -15.14 11.77
CA ASP A 111 -35.52 -15.05 10.34
C ASP A 111 -34.84 -13.83 9.69
N ASP A 112 -34.30 -14.02 8.47
CA ASP A 112 -33.84 -13.09 7.41
C ASP A 112 -33.03 -11.81 7.73
N ALA A 113 -32.88 -11.38 8.98
CA ALA A 113 -32.02 -10.24 9.38
C ALA A 113 -30.54 -10.49 9.04
N SER A 114 -30.16 -11.75 8.89
CA SER A 114 -28.84 -12.21 8.44
C SER A 114 -28.51 -11.75 7.01
N ASN A 115 -29.50 -11.60 6.12
CA ASN A 115 -29.28 -11.23 4.71
C ASN A 115 -28.93 -9.74 4.55
N GLY A 116 -29.62 -8.86 5.27
CA GLY A 116 -29.34 -7.42 5.24
C GLY A 116 -27.99 -7.06 5.85
N LEU A 117 -27.67 -7.63 7.02
CA LEU A 117 -26.38 -7.40 7.70
C LEU A 117 -25.21 -7.98 6.91
N SER A 118 -25.37 -9.18 6.32
CA SER A 118 -24.34 -9.78 5.45
C SER A 118 -24.12 -8.97 4.18
N GLY A 119 -25.19 -8.42 3.59
CA GLY A 119 -25.10 -7.51 2.45
C GLY A 119 -24.35 -6.21 2.78
N LEU A 120 -24.67 -5.57 3.92
CA LEU A 120 -23.97 -4.38 4.40
C LEU A 120 -22.48 -4.66 4.69
N TRP A 121 -22.17 -5.80 5.30
CA TRP A 121 -20.80 -6.23 5.54
C TRP A 121 -20.04 -6.43 4.22
N ALA A 122 -20.63 -7.12 3.25
CA ALA A 122 -20.03 -7.34 1.93
C ALA A 122 -19.77 -6.01 1.20
N LEU A 123 -20.72 -5.09 1.22
CA LEU A 123 -20.56 -3.74 0.64
C LEU A 123 -19.45 -2.95 1.34
N ALA A 124 -19.38 -3.03 2.67
CA ALA A 124 -18.32 -2.37 3.42
C ALA A 124 -16.94 -2.94 3.02
N CYS A 125 -16.77 -4.27 3.06
CA CYS A 125 -15.54 -4.89 2.60
C CYS A 125 -15.20 -4.51 1.14
N ALA A 126 -16.18 -4.50 0.23
CA ALA A 126 -15.97 -4.14 -1.17
C ALA A 126 -15.40 -2.73 -1.34
N LEU A 127 -15.95 -1.73 -0.64
CA LEU A 127 -15.44 -0.35 -0.69
C LEU A 127 -13.97 -0.27 -0.23
N GLY A 128 -13.65 -0.91 0.89
CA GLY A 128 -12.28 -0.93 1.39
C GLY A 128 -11.32 -1.71 0.48
N PHE A 129 -11.78 -2.77 -0.19
CA PHE A 129 -11.01 -3.51 -1.20
C PHE A 129 -10.69 -2.66 -2.44
N ILE A 130 -11.65 -1.86 -2.91
CA ILE A 130 -11.43 -0.94 -4.02
C ILE A 130 -10.35 0.07 -3.61
N ALA A 131 -10.48 0.70 -2.44
CA ALA A 131 -9.49 1.66 -1.93
C ALA A 131 -8.10 1.04 -1.79
N LEU A 132 -8.01 -0.18 -1.27
CA LEU A 132 -6.74 -0.91 -1.16
C LEU A 132 -6.14 -1.24 -2.53
N THR A 133 -6.97 -1.65 -3.49
CA THR A 133 -6.54 -1.97 -4.87
C THR A 133 -6.02 -0.72 -5.58
N VAL A 134 -6.68 0.42 -5.42
CA VAL A 134 -6.20 1.72 -5.93
C VAL A 134 -4.80 2.03 -5.36
N ARG A 135 -4.62 1.91 -4.05
CA ARG A 135 -3.32 2.15 -3.40
C ARG A 135 -2.25 1.15 -3.84
N ARG A 136 -2.61 -0.10 -4.13
CA ARG A 136 -1.70 -1.11 -4.68
C ARG A 136 -1.29 -0.77 -6.12
N LEU A 137 -2.23 -0.28 -6.93
CA LEU A 137 -1.96 0.19 -8.29
C LEU A 137 -1.01 1.38 -8.30
N HIS A 138 -1.21 2.34 -7.40
CA HIS A 138 -0.29 3.45 -7.23
C HIS A 138 1.14 2.99 -6.85
N ASP A 139 1.26 1.94 -6.03
CA ASP A 139 2.57 1.38 -5.66
C ASP A 139 3.34 0.78 -6.83
N VAL A 140 2.64 0.26 -7.83
CA VAL A 140 3.23 -0.26 -9.08
C VAL A 140 3.27 0.79 -10.20
N ASN A 141 3.02 2.06 -9.89
CA ASN A 141 2.96 3.18 -10.83
C ASN A 141 1.87 3.06 -11.92
N LEU A 142 0.75 2.43 -11.59
CA LEU A 142 -0.45 2.37 -12.43
C LEU A 142 -1.52 3.35 -11.93
N SER A 143 -2.46 3.69 -12.83
CA SER A 143 -3.59 4.55 -12.46
C SER A 143 -4.59 3.79 -11.58
N GLY A 144 -5.13 4.46 -10.56
CA GLY A 144 -6.18 3.93 -9.69
C GLY A 144 -7.46 3.51 -10.43
N TYR A 145 -7.74 4.06 -11.62
CA TYR A 145 -8.92 3.70 -12.42
C TYR A 145 -8.97 2.21 -12.78
N PHE A 146 -7.82 1.52 -12.85
CA PHE A 146 -7.82 0.09 -13.12
C PHE A 146 -8.43 -0.74 -11.99
N ALA A 147 -8.67 -0.17 -10.80
CA ALA A 147 -9.40 -0.84 -9.73
C ALA A 147 -10.84 -1.22 -10.13
N PHE A 148 -11.43 -0.58 -11.14
CA PHE A 148 -12.76 -0.97 -11.64
C PHE A 148 -12.82 -2.39 -12.21
N PHE A 149 -11.69 -2.95 -12.68
CA PHE A 149 -11.66 -4.35 -13.10
C PHE A 149 -11.94 -5.32 -11.95
N PHE A 150 -11.74 -4.90 -10.69
CA PHE A 150 -12.11 -5.67 -9.51
C PHE A 150 -13.62 -5.93 -9.41
N LEU A 151 -14.46 -5.05 -9.95
CA LEU A 151 -15.92 -5.17 -9.89
C LEU A 151 -16.48 -6.29 -10.79
N ILE A 152 -15.68 -6.80 -11.72
CA ILE A 152 -16.08 -7.87 -12.64
C ILE A 152 -15.49 -9.18 -12.09
N PRO A 153 -16.25 -10.08 -11.45
CA PRO A 153 -15.69 -11.16 -10.62
C PRO A 153 -14.60 -12.02 -11.28
N PRO A 154 -14.75 -12.56 -12.51
CA PRO A 154 -13.69 -13.36 -13.12
C PRO A 154 -12.44 -12.53 -13.46
N LEU A 155 -12.60 -11.27 -13.88
CA LEU A 155 -11.47 -10.39 -14.19
C LEU A 155 -10.82 -9.84 -12.92
N GLY A 156 -11.61 -9.56 -11.89
CA GLY A 156 -11.17 -8.95 -10.64
C GLY A 156 -10.27 -9.87 -9.84
N VAL A 157 -10.56 -11.18 -9.81
CA VAL A 157 -9.67 -12.16 -9.18
C VAL A 157 -8.34 -12.23 -9.92
N LEU A 158 -8.35 -12.45 -11.24
CA LEU A 158 -7.12 -12.52 -12.03
C LEU A 158 -6.29 -11.23 -11.91
N PHE A 159 -6.94 -10.09 -12.03
CA PHE A 159 -6.32 -8.77 -11.89
C PHE A 159 -5.69 -8.56 -10.51
N SER A 160 -6.40 -8.94 -9.45
CA SER A 160 -5.91 -8.88 -8.06
C SER A 160 -4.67 -9.76 -7.85
N LEU A 161 -4.65 -10.97 -8.43
CA LEU A 161 -3.49 -11.84 -8.39
C LEU A 161 -2.29 -11.18 -9.07
N ILE A 162 -2.47 -10.65 -10.27
CA ILE A 162 -1.40 -9.99 -11.03
C ILE A 162 -0.84 -8.80 -10.24
N VAL A 163 -1.71 -7.86 -9.85
CA VAL A 163 -1.33 -6.63 -9.15
C VAL A 163 -0.76 -6.89 -7.74
N GLY A 164 -1.25 -7.94 -7.08
CA GLY A 164 -0.74 -8.41 -5.79
C GLY A 164 0.67 -9.02 -5.88
N LEU A 165 1.04 -9.61 -7.02
CA LEU A 165 2.35 -10.24 -7.23
C LEU A 165 3.40 -9.29 -7.82
N MET A 166 2.98 -8.24 -8.53
CA MET A 166 3.88 -7.24 -9.12
C MET A 166 4.76 -6.58 -8.05
N GLY A 167 6.05 -6.38 -8.34
CA GLY A 167 6.97 -5.62 -7.46
C GLY A 167 6.63 -4.13 -7.37
N SER A 168 6.98 -3.47 -6.27
CA SER A 168 6.83 -2.03 -6.11
C SER A 168 7.69 -1.25 -7.11
N ASN A 169 7.18 -0.15 -7.66
CA ASN A 169 7.90 0.72 -8.58
C ASN A 169 8.29 2.05 -7.89
N PRO A 170 9.57 2.49 -7.91
CA PRO A 170 9.97 3.77 -7.33
C PRO A 170 9.19 4.97 -7.86
N GLN A 171 8.76 4.94 -9.12
CA GLN A 171 7.96 6.01 -9.73
C GLN A 171 6.57 6.16 -9.10
N GLY A 172 6.08 5.16 -8.36
CA GLY A 172 4.83 5.24 -7.61
C GLY A 172 4.83 6.29 -6.50
N GLN A 173 6.01 6.79 -6.08
CA GLN A 173 6.14 7.88 -5.10
C GLN A 173 5.36 9.15 -5.48
N ARG A 174 5.06 9.36 -6.77
CA ARG A 174 4.21 10.47 -7.25
C ARG A 174 2.81 10.50 -6.64
N TYR A 175 2.33 9.38 -6.08
CA TYR A 175 1.01 9.25 -5.46
C TYR A 175 1.05 9.41 -3.93
N ASP A 176 2.22 9.68 -3.36
CA ASP A 176 2.37 9.93 -1.92
C ASP A 176 1.83 11.32 -1.56
N GLU A 177 1.07 11.42 -0.47
CA GLU A 177 0.50 12.68 0.02
C GLU A 177 0.91 12.97 1.48
N PRO A 178 2.14 13.44 1.72
CA PRO A 178 2.64 13.67 3.08
C PRO A 178 1.91 14.77 3.86
N HIS A 179 1.17 15.65 3.17
CA HIS A 179 0.48 16.80 3.76
C HIS A 179 -0.98 16.53 4.15
N ARG A 180 -1.52 15.34 3.84
CA ARG A 180 -2.88 14.93 4.22
C ARG A 180 -2.79 13.88 5.33
N GLY A 181 -2.52 14.33 6.56
CA GLY A 181 -2.49 13.51 7.77
C GLY A 181 -3.88 13.27 8.32
#